data_AF-A0AAU6UCP9-F1
#
_entry.id   AF-A0AAU6UCP9-F1
#
_cell.length_a   1.000
_cell.length_b   1.000
_cell.length_c   1.000
_cell.angle_alpha   90.00
_cell.angle_beta   90.00
_cell.angle_gamma   90.00
#
_symmetry.space_group_name_H-M   'P 1'
#
loop_
_entity.id
_entity.type
_entity.pdbx_description
1 polymer ?
#
loop_
_entity_poly.entity_id
_entity_poly.type
_entity_poly.pdbx_seq_one_letter_code
_entity_poly.pdbx_strand_id
1 'polypeptide(L)'
;MADDEFRLGKTLLLGVGDHAAIIPIIVCRPAKSIMVKAGRELTLDRVKVFYGNDSSKTLTFDKDLKADQESDWKSLGSRLCIKRIEVYGNSEGSKAGVKVYGRK
;
A
#
# COMPACT_ATOMS: atom_id res chain seq x y z
N MET A 1 -12.59 -18.10 9.73
CA MET A 1 -13.38 -16.94 9.27
C MET A 1 -12.58 -16.29 8.15
N ALA A 2 -13.15 -16.17 6.95
CA ALA A 2 -12.49 -15.43 5.89
C ALA A 2 -12.40 -13.97 6.33
N ASP A 3 -11.19 -13.48 6.48
CA ASP A 3 -10.94 -12.10 6.86
C ASP A 3 -11.38 -11.23 5.68
N ASP A 4 -12.38 -10.35 5.86
CA ASP A 4 -12.96 -9.56 4.77
C ASP A 4 -11.89 -8.69 4.11
N GLU A 5 -11.52 -9.02 2.88
CA GLU A 5 -10.58 -8.24 2.07
C GLU A 5 -11.29 -7.10 1.34
N PHE A 6 -10.69 -5.93 1.35
CA PHE A 6 -11.24 -4.77 0.65
C PHE A 6 -10.15 -3.86 0.11
N ARG A 7 -10.45 -3.14 -0.97
CA ARG A 7 -9.52 -2.15 -1.54
C ARG A 7 -9.53 -0.87 -0.71
N LEU A 8 -8.35 -0.48 -0.23
CA LEU A 8 -8.09 0.81 0.43
C LEU A 8 -7.95 1.93 -0.60
N GLY A 9 -7.34 1.64 -1.74
CA GLY A 9 -7.31 2.55 -2.88
C GLY A 9 -6.37 2.11 -3.98
N LYS A 10 -6.14 3.01 -4.93
CA LYS A 10 -5.16 2.85 -6.00
C LYS A 10 -4.41 4.15 -6.24
N THR A 11 -3.15 4.05 -6.64
CA THR A 11 -2.30 5.18 -7.02
C THR A 11 -1.36 4.74 -8.12
N LEU A 12 -0.42 5.59 -8.48
CA LEU A 12 0.52 5.36 -9.57
C LEU A 12 1.92 5.78 -9.12
N LEU A 13 2.84 4.82 -9.08
CA LEU A 13 4.26 5.08 -8.89
C LEU A 13 4.84 5.65 -10.18
N LEU A 14 5.72 6.63 -10.01
CA LEU A 14 6.45 7.27 -11.09
C LEU A 14 7.87 6.70 -11.08
N GLY A 15 8.39 6.31 -12.25
CA GLY A 15 9.74 5.72 -12.37
C GLY A 15 10.92 6.67 -12.15
N VAL A 16 10.68 7.92 -11.73
CA VAL A 16 11.72 8.93 -11.53
C VAL A 16 11.49 9.65 -10.20
N GLY A 17 12.38 9.39 -9.24
CA GLY A 17 12.46 10.07 -7.94
C GLY A 17 11.89 9.30 -6.75
N ASP A 18 12.32 9.67 -5.55
CA ASP A 18 11.92 9.09 -4.24
C ASP A 18 10.52 9.54 -3.77
N HIS A 19 9.63 9.89 -4.69
CA HIS A 19 8.33 10.46 -4.35
C HIS A 19 7.31 9.36 -4.01
N ALA A 20 6.70 9.49 -2.83
CA ALA A 20 5.60 8.62 -2.43
C ALA A 20 4.39 8.81 -3.36
N ALA A 21 3.83 7.70 -3.82
CA ALA A 21 2.51 7.70 -4.42
C ALA A 21 1.44 7.67 -3.32
N ILE A 22 0.66 8.74 -3.24
CA ILE A 22 -0.30 8.97 -2.15
C ILE A 22 -1.66 8.37 -2.52
N ILE A 23 -2.28 7.69 -1.56
CA ILE A 23 -3.69 7.28 -1.58
C ILE A 23 -4.39 7.99 -0.42
N PRO A 24 -5.23 9.02 -0.69
CA PRO A 24 -6.07 9.61 0.32
C PRO A 24 -7.24 8.69 0.65
N ILE A 25 -7.55 8.49 1.93
CA ILE A 25 -8.74 7.78 2.38
C ILE A 25 -9.67 8.77 3.07
N ILE A 26 -10.78 9.08 2.40
CA ILE A 26 -11.70 10.14 2.83
C ILE A 26 -12.45 9.75 4.12
N VAL A 27 -12.68 8.45 4.32
CA VAL A 27 -13.39 7.90 5.47
C VAL A 27 -12.51 6.92 6.23
N CYS A 28 -12.72 6.79 7.53
CA CYS A 28 -12.05 5.77 8.33
C CYS A 28 -12.24 4.37 7.74
N ARG A 29 -11.16 3.70 7.32
CA ARG A 29 -11.20 2.32 6.82
C ARG A 29 -10.44 1.39 7.78
N PRO A 30 -11.15 0.64 8.64
CA PRO A 30 -10.50 -0.18 9.66
C PRO A 30 -9.86 -1.44 9.05
N ALA A 31 -8.56 -1.61 9.26
CA ALA A 31 -7.81 -2.79 8.80
C ALA A 31 -6.77 -3.26 9.85
N LYS A 32 -6.47 -4.57 9.87
CA LYS A 32 -5.41 -5.21 10.67
C LYS A 32 -4.16 -5.53 9.88
N SER A 33 -4.26 -5.66 8.57
CA SER A 33 -3.14 -5.90 7.68
C SER A 33 -3.38 -5.27 6.32
N ILE A 34 -2.30 -5.06 5.58
CA ILE A 34 -2.33 -4.53 4.23
C ILE A 34 -1.55 -5.41 3.26
N MET A 35 -1.91 -5.32 1.99
CA MET A 35 -1.24 -5.97 0.87
C MET A 35 -1.23 -5.02 -0.32
N VAL A 36 -0.17 -5.10 -1.13
CA VAL A 36 0.01 -4.30 -2.33
C VAL A 36 -0.10 -5.21 -3.55
N LYS A 37 -0.85 -4.77 -4.56
CA LYS A 37 -0.91 -5.41 -5.87
C LYS A 37 -0.35 -4.49 -6.93
N ALA A 38 0.60 -4.99 -7.69
CA ALA A 38 1.23 -4.28 -8.78
C ALA A 38 0.37 -4.37 -10.05
N GLY A 39 0.17 -3.27 -10.76
CA GLY A 39 -0.49 -3.25 -12.07
C GLY A 39 0.48 -3.48 -13.24
N ARG A 40 1.78 -3.28 -12.99
CA ARG A 40 2.92 -3.52 -13.88
C ARG A 40 4.14 -3.82 -13.03
N GLU A 41 5.23 -4.22 -13.66
CA GLU A 41 6.50 -4.46 -12.98
C GLU A 41 6.96 -3.22 -12.19
N LEU A 42 7.32 -3.43 -10.92
CA LEU A 42 7.81 -2.41 -9.99
C LEU A 42 8.62 -3.05 -8.86
N THR A 43 9.52 -2.27 -8.29
CA THR A 43 10.17 -2.56 -7.01
C THR A 43 9.37 -1.85 -5.91
N LEU A 44 8.89 -2.62 -4.93
CA LEU A 44 8.14 -2.11 -3.78
C LEU A 44 9.06 -2.04 -2.55
N ASP A 45 9.36 -0.83 -2.08
CA ASP A 45 10.24 -0.64 -0.93
C ASP A 45 9.45 -0.71 0.38
N ARG A 46 8.51 0.23 0.55
CA ARG A 46 7.76 0.39 1.80
C ARG A 46 6.41 1.06 1.60
N VAL A 47 5.52 0.80 2.54
CA VAL A 47 4.23 1.48 2.64
C VAL A 47 4.13 2.15 4.01
N LYS A 48 3.86 3.45 4.02
CA LYS A 48 3.59 4.20 5.25
C LYS A 48 2.08 4.41 5.37
N VAL A 49 1.52 3.88 6.45
CA VAL A 49 0.09 3.94 6.76
C VAL A 49 -0.12 4.98 7.83
N PHE A 50 -0.99 5.95 7.57
CA PHE A 50 -1.42 6.96 8.54
C PHE A 50 -2.80 6.59 9.08
N TYR A 51 -2.94 6.65 10.40
CA TYR A 51 -4.14 6.19 11.10
C TYR A 51 -4.43 7.02 12.35
N GLY A 52 -5.68 6.97 12.81
CA GLY A 52 -6.10 7.66 14.04
C GLY A 52 -5.80 9.15 13.99
N ASN A 53 -5.32 9.72 15.10
CA ASN A 53 -4.95 11.13 15.22
C ASN A 53 -3.48 11.32 14.80
N ASP A 54 -3.21 11.25 13.49
CA ASP A 54 -1.91 11.53 12.86
C ASP A 54 -0.75 10.57 13.21
N SER A 55 -1.06 9.41 13.76
CA SER A 55 -0.08 8.33 13.93
C SER A 55 0.26 7.71 12.58
N SER A 56 1.47 7.16 12.47
CA SER A 56 1.89 6.44 11.27
C SER A 56 2.70 5.18 11.58
N LYS A 57 2.61 4.20 10.68
CA LYS A 57 3.38 2.96 10.74
C LYS A 57 3.95 2.67 9.37
N THR A 58 5.25 2.43 9.31
CA THR A 58 5.95 2.02 8.10
C THR A 58 6.03 0.50 8.04
N LEU A 59 5.66 -0.07 6.90
CA LEU A 59 5.76 -1.48 6.59
C LEU A 59 6.71 -1.65 5.42
N THR A 60 7.86 -2.25 5.69
CA THR A 60 8.89 -2.52 4.67
C THR A 60 8.57 -3.81 3.93
N PHE A 61 8.70 -3.80 2.61
CA PHE A 61 8.44 -4.93 1.72
C PHE A 61 9.70 -5.40 0.98
N ASP A 62 10.53 -4.46 0.48
CA ASP A 62 11.76 -4.69 -0.28
C ASP A 62 11.64 -5.85 -1.29
N LYS A 63 10.69 -5.75 -2.23
CA LYS A 63 10.35 -6.84 -3.15
C LYS A 63 10.00 -6.35 -4.54
N ASP A 64 10.50 -7.05 -5.56
CA ASP A 64 10.06 -6.87 -6.94
C ASP A 64 8.73 -7.59 -7.18
N LEU A 65 7.78 -6.87 -7.79
CA LEU A 65 6.47 -7.37 -8.16
C LEU A 65 6.29 -7.26 -9.66
N LYS A 66 5.98 -8.38 -10.30
CA LYS A 66 5.56 -8.45 -11.71
C LYS A 66 4.14 -7.89 -11.88
N ALA A 67 3.74 -7.71 -13.14
CA ALA A 67 2.37 -7.32 -13.46
C ALA A 67 1.34 -8.26 -12.82
N ASP A 68 0.32 -7.67 -12.18
CA ASP A 68 -0.74 -8.34 -11.42
C ASP A 68 -0.28 -9.20 -10.23
N GLN A 69 0.99 -9.12 -9.84
CA GLN A 69 1.52 -9.81 -8.67
C GLN A 69 1.13 -9.08 -7.37
N GLU A 70 0.93 -9.88 -6.33
CA GLU A 70 0.59 -9.44 -4.98
C GLU A 70 1.80 -9.59 -4.06
N SER A 71 1.95 -8.63 -3.15
CA SER A 71 2.85 -8.75 -2.02
C SER A 71 2.27 -9.72 -0.98
N ASP A 72 3.10 -10.11 -0.01
CA ASP A 72 2.59 -10.75 1.19
C ASP A 72 1.75 -9.78 2.04
N TRP A 73 0.85 -10.31 2.86
CA TRP A 73 0.11 -9.50 3.82
C TRP A 73 1.02 -9.06 4.97
N LYS A 74 1.08 -7.75 5.25
CA LYS A 74 1.84 -7.19 6.38
C LYS A 74 0.90 -6.69 7.48
N SER A 75 1.15 -7.16 8.70
CA SER A 75 0.33 -6.83 9.88
C SER A 75 0.58 -5.42 10.39
N LEU A 76 -0.51 -4.72 10.69
CA LEU A 76 -0.53 -3.45 11.41
C LEU A 76 -0.39 -3.64 12.92
N GLY A 77 -0.45 -4.88 13.43
CA GLY A 77 -0.32 -5.24 14.84
C GLY A 77 -1.64 -5.15 15.61
N SER A 78 -2.52 -4.23 15.21
CA SER A 78 -3.88 -4.12 15.72
C SER A 78 -4.80 -3.59 14.61
N ARG A 79 -6.10 -3.54 14.89
CA ARG A 79 -7.08 -2.97 13.96
C ARG A 79 -6.98 -1.44 13.99
N LEU A 80 -6.52 -0.84 12.90
CA LEU A 80 -6.29 0.60 12.78
C LEU A 80 -7.24 1.24 11.77
N CYS A 81 -7.72 2.44 12.11
CA CYS A 81 -8.51 3.29 11.24
C CYS A 81 -7.60 4.01 10.24
N ILE A 82 -7.42 3.46 9.04
CA ILE A 82 -6.52 4.04 8.03
C ILE A 82 -7.17 5.30 7.42
N LYS A 83 -6.37 6.37 7.32
CA LYS A 83 -6.75 7.68 6.76
C LYS A 83 -5.94 8.09 5.53
N ARG A 84 -4.67 7.67 5.44
CA ARG A 84 -3.81 7.95 4.29
C ARG A 84 -2.79 6.82 4.12
N ILE A 85 -2.41 6.54 2.89
CA ILE A 85 -1.36 5.58 2.57
C ILE A 85 -0.37 6.27 1.63
N GLU A 86 0.91 6.12 1.94
CA GLU A 86 2.02 6.55 1.10
C GLU A 86 2.78 5.29 0.67
N VAL A 87 2.82 5.04 -0.64
CA VAL A 87 3.53 3.90 -1.22
C VAL A 87 4.85 4.41 -1.79
N TYR A 88 5.95 3.77 -1.40
CA TYR A 88 7.29 4.03 -1.89
C TYR A 88 7.77 2.83 -2.69
N GLY A 89 8.34 3.11 -3.84
CA GLY A 89 8.82 2.12 -4.79
C GLY A 89 9.20 2.78 -6.10
N ASN A 90 9.79 2.01 -6.99
CA ASN A 90 10.19 2.45 -8.30
C ASN A 90 9.56 1.58 -9.38
N SER A 91 9.27 2.15 -10.55
CA SER A 91 8.88 1.38 -11.72
C SER A 91 9.87 1.60 -12.84
N GLU A 92 10.53 0.53 -13.31
CA GLU A 92 11.56 0.64 -14.34
C GLU A 92 11.03 1.34 -15.60
N GLY A 93 11.69 2.45 -15.95
CA GLY A 93 11.49 3.20 -17.20
C GLY A 93 10.09 3.76 -17.46
N SER A 94 9.13 3.62 -16.54
CA SER A 94 7.73 3.97 -16.80
C SER A 94 6.93 4.27 -15.53
N LYS A 95 5.59 4.27 -15.64
CA LYS A 95 4.64 4.47 -14.55
C LYS A 95 4.02 3.12 -14.19
N ALA A 96 3.97 2.74 -12.91
CA ALA A 96 3.29 1.53 -12.47
C ALA A 96 2.05 1.85 -11.63
N GLY A 97 0.92 1.28 -12.01
CA GLY A 97 -0.29 1.32 -11.18
C GLY A 97 -0.10 0.48 -9.93
N VAL A 98 -0.55 0.99 -8.78
CA VAL A 98 -0.51 0.29 -7.50
C VAL A 98 -1.90 0.24 -6.91
N LYS A 99 -2.32 -0.92 -6.41
CA LYS A 99 -3.56 -1.09 -5.65
C LYS A 99 -3.20 -1.55 -4.24
N VAL A 100 -3.78 -0.94 -3.22
CA VAL A 100 -3.56 -1.33 -1.82
C VAL A 100 -4.86 -1.92 -1.26
N TYR A 101 -4.73 -3.06 -0.61
CA TYR A 101 -5.82 -3.83 -0.01
C TYR A 101 -5.63 -3.91 1.50
N GLY A 102 -6.74 -4.02 2.22
CA GLY A 102 -6.81 -4.19 3.67
C GLY A 102 -7.65 -5.41 4.06
N ARG A 103 -7.38 -5.92 5.26
CA ARG A 103 -8.09 -7.02 5.94
C ARG A 103 -8.60 -6.57 7.31
N LYS A 104 -9.71 -7.12 7.82
CA LYS A 104 -10.41 -6.61 9.03
C LYS A 104 -9.98 -7.19 10.37
#